data_AF-A0A972DKG9-F1
#
_entry.id   AF-A0A972DKG9-F1
#
_cell.length_a   1.000
_cell.length_b   1.000
_cell.length_c   1.000
_cell.angle_alpha   90.00
_cell.angle_beta   90.00
_cell.angle_gamma   90.00
#
_symmetry.space_group_name_H-M   'P 1'
#
loop_
_entity.id
_entity.type
_entity.pdbx_description
1 polymer ?
#
loop_
_entity_poly.entity_id
_entity_poly.type
_entity_poly.pdbx_seq_one_letter_code
_entity_poly.pdbx_strand_id
1 'polypeptide(L)'
;CDATAAELDQAGGLMLAFRQIAARERLAGFAVKCWPEFTPHYGIMPCSTISRLNDEGLLTACEGDIYGTVTMLIANYLSGRPAMFADFIAIDEERNEGLAWHCGSAATRLMAQGACNRLGKHATVEGGGKRGVTVNFPIAGEGPVTMARLGVGPRGMRLFFAGGQAVPTRANLPGNSWSVRFDAPIRRLVETIIGEGLEHHTALVQADIRDDLRRVARWLDLETLDVDACGPSLTGKGF
;
A
#
# COMPACT_ATOMS: atom_id res chain seq x y z
N CYS A 1 18.00 -12.32 -11.21
CA CYS A 1 16.71 -12.20 -11.93
C CYS A 1 16.28 -13.63 -12.14
N ASP A 2 15.16 -14.01 -11.53
CA ASP A 2 14.77 -15.42 -11.45
C ASP A 2 13.50 -15.67 -12.30
N ALA A 3 13.12 -14.69 -13.11
CA ALA A 3 11.99 -14.76 -14.04
C ALA A 3 12.43 -15.37 -15.37
N THR A 4 11.59 -16.25 -15.92
CA THR A 4 11.76 -16.81 -17.27
C THR A 4 11.15 -15.89 -18.32
N ALA A 5 11.59 -16.00 -19.58
CA ALA A 5 11.02 -15.23 -20.69
C ALA A 5 9.49 -15.43 -20.80
N ALA A 6 9.01 -16.66 -20.66
CA ALA A 6 7.58 -16.98 -20.71
C ALA A 6 6.77 -16.28 -19.59
N GLU A 7 7.33 -16.17 -18.39
CA GLU A 7 6.66 -15.44 -17.30
C GLU A 7 6.65 -13.93 -17.53
N LEU A 8 7.69 -13.38 -18.15
CA LEU A 8 7.74 -11.97 -18.52
C LEU A 8 6.73 -11.66 -19.64
N ASP A 9 6.62 -12.52 -20.65
CA ASP A 9 5.62 -12.40 -21.71
C ASP A 9 4.20 -12.45 -21.13
N GLN A 10 3.94 -13.38 -20.21
CA GLN A 10 2.65 -13.50 -19.54
C GLN A 10 2.33 -12.27 -18.67
N ALA A 11 3.31 -11.77 -17.90
CA ALA A 11 3.14 -10.55 -17.10
C ALA A 11 2.89 -9.31 -17.99
N GLY A 12 3.53 -9.22 -19.15
CA GLY A 12 3.29 -8.19 -20.16
C GLY A 12 1.89 -8.30 -20.78
N GLY A 13 1.44 -9.52 -21.12
CA GLY A 13 0.09 -9.79 -21.60
C GLY A 13 -0.99 -9.36 -20.59
N LEU A 14 -0.79 -9.70 -19.31
CA LEU A 14 -1.69 -9.26 -18.23
C LEU A 14 -1.74 -7.74 -18.14
N MET A 15 -0.59 -7.05 -18.19
CA MET A 15 -0.54 -5.58 -18.16
C MET A 15 -1.38 -4.97 -19.29
N LEU A 16 -1.24 -5.49 -20.52
CA LEU A 16 -2.03 -5.00 -21.66
C LEU A 16 -3.53 -5.26 -21.47
N ALA A 17 -3.91 -6.43 -20.93
CA ALA A 17 -5.30 -6.74 -20.64
C ALA A 17 -5.90 -5.79 -19.58
N PHE A 18 -5.19 -5.53 -18.48
CA PHE A 18 -5.62 -4.55 -17.47
C PHE A 18 -5.82 -3.16 -18.07
N ARG A 19 -4.89 -2.71 -18.93
CA ARG A 19 -5.00 -1.41 -19.61
C ARG A 19 -6.21 -1.34 -20.54
N GLN A 20 -6.46 -2.39 -21.31
CA GLN A 20 -7.62 -2.46 -22.20
C GLN A 20 -8.93 -2.44 -21.41
N ILE A 21 -9.01 -3.19 -20.30
CA ILE A 21 -10.18 -3.20 -19.42
C ILE A 21 -10.39 -1.83 -18.81
N ALA A 22 -9.34 -1.20 -18.26
CA ALA A 22 -9.44 0.12 -17.67
C ALA A 22 -9.91 1.17 -18.67
N ALA A 23 -9.39 1.14 -19.90
CA ALA A 23 -9.83 2.06 -20.96
C ALA A 23 -11.27 1.81 -21.38
N ARG A 24 -11.66 0.54 -21.58
CA ARG A 24 -13.01 0.16 -22.03
C ARG A 24 -14.07 0.51 -20.98
N GLU A 25 -13.81 0.19 -19.72
CA GLU A 25 -14.74 0.38 -18.61
C GLU A 25 -14.55 1.73 -17.88
N ARG A 26 -13.58 2.55 -18.31
CA ARG A 26 -13.23 3.86 -17.72
C ARG A 26 -12.88 3.79 -16.24
N LEU A 27 -12.06 2.81 -15.87
CA LEU A 27 -11.66 2.58 -14.47
C LEU A 27 -10.50 3.48 -14.08
N ALA A 28 -10.54 3.98 -12.83
CA ALA A 28 -9.43 4.71 -12.21
C ALA A 28 -8.40 3.80 -11.52
N GLY A 29 -8.76 2.55 -11.26
CA GLY A 29 -7.91 1.59 -10.55
C GLY A 29 -8.57 0.23 -10.40
N PHE A 30 -7.86 -0.72 -9.78
CA PHE A 30 -8.34 -2.08 -9.58
C PHE A 30 -8.10 -2.59 -8.17
N ALA A 31 -9.03 -3.37 -7.66
CA ALA A 31 -8.82 -4.25 -6.52
C ALA A 31 -8.70 -5.68 -7.04
N VAL A 32 -7.49 -6.22 -7.10
CA VAL A 32 -7.23 -7.52 -7.76
C VAL A 32 -7.21 -8.61 -6.71
N LYS A 33 -8.12 -9.57 -6.81
CA LYS A 33 -8.03 -10.84 -6.07
C LYS A 33 -6.88 -11.69 -6.65
N CYS A 34 -5.66 -11.31 -6.28
CA CYS A 34 -4.42 -11.88 -6.82
C CYS A 34 -4.10 -13.27 -6.26
N TRP A 35 -4.70 -13.64 -5.14
CA TRP A 35 -4.64 -14.96 -4.53
C TRP A 35 -6.02 -15.26 -3.92
N PRO A 36 -6.42 -16.55 -3.82
CA PRO A 36 -5.71 -17.74 -4.29
C PRO A 36 -5.91 -18.09 -5.77
N GLU A 37 -6.94 -17.56 -6.44
CA GLU A 37 -7.38 -18.11 -7.74
C GLU A 37 -6.63 -17.58 -8.97
N PHE A 38 -5.88 -16.48 -8.84
CA PHE A 38 -5.26 -15.83 -10.00
C PHE A 38 -4.26 -16.76 -10.72
N THR A 39 -3.40 -17.46 -9.98
CA THR A 39 -2.41 -18.38 -10.56
C THR A 39 -3.07 -19.58 -11.27
N PRO A 40 -4.07 -20.28 -10.69
CA PRO A 40 -4.84 -21.29 -11.41
C PRO A 40 -5.43 -20.83 -12.75
N HIS A 41 -5.91 -19.58 -12.83
CA HIS A 41 -6.53 -19.05 -14.05
C HIS A 41 -5.53 -18.49 -15.08
N TYR A 42 -4.50 -17.80 -14.62
CA TYR A 42 -3.60 -17.01 -15.49
C TYR A 42 -2.15 -17.47 -15.47
N GLY A 43 -1.84 -18.52 -14.72
CA GLY A 43 -0.54 -19.21 -14.75
C GLY A 43 0.59 -18.56 -13.97
N ILE A 44 0.43 -17.31 -13.50
CA ILE A 44 1.42 -16.59 -12.68
C ILE A 44 0.74 -15.66 -11.67
N MET A 45 1.43 -15.35 -10.57
CA MET A 45 1.06 -14.22 -9.70
C MET A 45 1.31 -12.86 -10.40
N PRO A 46 0.43 -11.87 -10.26
CA PRO A 46 0.49 -10.62 -11.03
C PRO A 46 1.32 -9.49 -10.39
N CYS A 47 2.18 -9.78 -9.41
CA CYS A 47 2.85 -8.73 -8.60
C CYS A 47 3.62 -7.72 -9.46
N SER A 48 4.41 -8.17 -10.43
CA SER A 48 5.13 -7.28 -11.36
C SER A 48 4.21 -6.51 -12.30
N THR A 49 3.10 -7.11 -12.73
CA THR A 49 2.05 -6.42 -13.49
C THR A 49 1.46 -5.31 -12.64
N ILE A 50 1.07 -5.59 -11.39
CA ILE A 50 0.52 -4.59 -10.45
C ILE A 50 1.54 -3.47 -10.18
N SER A 51 2.80 -3.82 -9.94
CA SER A 51 3.90 -2.84 -9.79
C SER A 51 3.97 -1.88 -10.97
N ARG A 52 3.86 -2.41 -12.19
CA ARG A 52 3.88 -1.59 -13.40
C ARG A 52 2.63 -0.73 -13.58
N LEU A 53 1.45 -1.24 -13.24
CA LEU A 53 0.21 -0.45 -13.26
C LEU A 53 0.28 0.71 -12.26
N ASN A 54 0.85 0.45 -11.06
CA ASN A 54 1.09 1.46 -10.04
C ASN A 54 2.10 2.53 -10.50
N ASP A 55 3.13 2.16 -11.28
CA ASP A 55 4.01 3.13 -11.95
C ASP A 55 3.26 3.99 -12.98
N GLU A 56 2.27 3.44 -13.67
CA GLU A 56 1.52 4.16 -14.70
C GLU A 56 0.38 5.02 -14.14
N GLY A 57 0.16 5.01 -12.82
CA GLY A 57 -0.93 5.75 -12.17
C GLY A 57 -2.28 5.05 -12.29
N LEU A 58 -2.32 3.78 -12.68
CA LEU A 58 -3.50 2.93 -12.61
C LEU A 58 -3.46 2.14 -11.30
N LEU A 59 -3.75 2.84 -10.19
CA LEU A 59 -3.54 2.34 -8.84
C LEU A 59 -4.29 1.02 -8.63
N THR A 60 -3.55 -0.01 -8.25
CA THR A 60 -4.03 -1.37 -8.16
C THR A 60 -3.59 -1.99 -6.84
N ALA A 61 -4.56 -2.32 -5.99
CA ALA A 61 -4.32 -3.02 -4.73
C ALA A 61 -4.45 -4.54 -4.89
N CYS A 62 -3.75 -5.28 -4.04
CA CYS A 62 -3.81 -6.73 -3.98
C CYS A 62 -5.06 -7.21 -3.20
N GLU A 63 -5.28 -8.52 -3.22
CA GLU A 63 -6.25 -9.25 -2.37
C GLU A 63 -7.72 -8.80 -2.48
N GLY A 64 -8.07 -8.09 -3.56
CA GLY A 64 -9.42 -7.58 -3.76
C GLY A 64 -9.79 -6.42 -2.83
N ASP A 65 -8.80 -5.75 -2.22
CA ASP A 65 -9.05 -4.65 -1.27
C ASP A 65 -9.47 -3.36 -1.99
N ILE A 66 -10.78 -3.16 -2.12
CA ILE A 66 -11.35 -2.00 -2.78
C ILE A 66 -11.14 -0.70 -1.98
N TYR A 67 -11.24 -0.75 -0.65
CA TYR A 67 -11.00 0.43 0.18
C TYR A 67 -9.53 0.81 0.20
N GLY A 68 -8.64 -0.18 0.17
CA GLY A 68 -7.21 -0.01 -0.08
C GLY A 68 -6.93 0.71 -1.40
N THR A 69 -7.56 0.24 -2.49
CA THR A 69 -7.44 0.86 -3.81
C THR A 69 -7.91 2.32 -3.81
N VAL A 70 -9.06 2.61 -3.19
CA VAL A 70 -9.58 3.98 -3.07
C VAL A 70 -8.65 4.84 -2.20
N THR A 71 -8.07 4.28 -1.13
CA THR A 71 -7.09 4.97 -0.28
C THR A 71 -5.84 5.35 -1.08
N MET A 72 -5.31 4.43 -1.89
CA MET A 72 -4.19 4.71 -2.79
C MET A 72 -4.52 5.82 -3.80
N LEU A 73 -5.74 5.82 -4.35
CA LEU A 73 -6.20 6.87 -5.28
C LEU A 73 -6.29 8.24 -4.61
N ILE A 74 -6.86 8.31 -3.41
CA ILE A 74 -6.91 9.57 -2.62
C ILE A 74 -5.50 10.07 -2.38
N ALA A 75 -4.60 9.22 -1.88
CA ALA A 75 -3.22 9.59 -1.63
C ALA A 75 -2.49 10.05 -2.90
N ASN A 76 -2.74 9.38 -4.03
CA ASN A 76 -2.15 9.74 -5.32
C ASN A 76 -2.66 11.08 -5.84
N TYR A 77 -3.97 11.34 -5.79
CA TYR A 77 -4.55 12.61 -6.25
C TYR A 77 -4.12 13.81 -5.40
N LEU A 78 -3.94 13.62 -4.09
CA LEU A 78 -3.49 14.69 -3.20
C LEU A 78 -2.00 14.99 -3.33
N SER A 79 -1.17 13.98 -3.61
CA SER A 79 0.30 14.14 -3.61
C SER A 79 0.93 14.22 -5.00
N GLY A 80 0.23 13.75 -6.05
CA GLY A 80 0.82 13.48 -7.37
C GLY A 80 1.84 12.33 -7.38
N ARG A 81 1.94 11.54 -6.29
CA ARG A 81 2.95 10.48 -6.10
C ARG A 81 2.27 9.12 -5.95
N PRO A 82 2.88 8.02 -6.43
CA PRO A 82 2.31 6.69 -6.26
C PRO A 82 2.26 6.31 -4.76
N ALA A 83 1.16 5.70 -4.33
CA ALA A 83 1.05 5.12 -3.00
C ALA A 83 1.45 3.64 -3.02
N MET A 84 2.14 3.19 -1.98
CA MET A 84 2.39 1.78 -1.71
C MET A 84 1.24 1.21 -0.87
N PHE A 85 0.61 0.15 -1.35
CA PHE A 85 -0.29 -0.68 -0.57
C PHE A 85 0.53 -1.68 0.25
N ALA A 86 0.32 -1.74 1.56
CA ALA A 86 1.18 -2.51 2.45
C ALA A 86 0.50 -3.00 3.73
N ASP A 87 0.99 -4.12 4.21
CA ASP A 87 0.80 -4.60 5.58
C ASP A 87 1.72 -3.85 6.53
N PHE A 88 1.25 -3.63 7.76
CA PHE A 88 2.10 -3.17 8.86
C PHE A 88 2.58 -4.38 9.68
N ILE A 89 3.84 -4.79 9.50
CA ILE A 89 4.29 -6.14 9.92
C ILE A 89 5.19 -6.18 11.16
N ALA A 90 5.82 -5.06 11.53
CA ALA A 90 6.71 -5.01 12.70
C ALA A 90 6.85 -3.59 13.24
N ILE A 91 7.20 -3.50 14.52
CA ILE A 91 7.51 -2.24 15.22
C ILE A 91 8.83 -2.34 15.99
N ASP A 92 9.46 -1.18 16.17
CA ASP A 92 10.60 -0.94 17.05
C ASP A 92 10.24 0.26 17.95
N GLU A 93 9.78 -0.03 19.16
CA GLU A 93 9.34 1.00 20.12
C GLU A 93 10.48 1.93 20.55
N GLU A 94 11.71 1.42 20.67
CA GLU A 94 12.87 2.23 21.08
C GLU A 94 13.21 3.29 20.03
N ARG A 95 13.01 2.97 18.74
CA ARG A 95 13.26 3.90 17.63
C ARG A 95 12.04 4.68 17.17
N ASN A 96 10.86 4.38 17.73
CA ASN A 96 9.58 4.88 17.25
C ASN A 96 9.33 4.56 15.77
N GLU A 97 9.78 3.38 15.32
CA GLU A 97 9.79 2.96 13.92
C GLU A 97 8.82 1.80 13.68
N GLY A 98 8.22 1.78 12.49
CA GLY A 98 7.42 0.67 12.01
C GLY A 98 7.86 0.22 10.62
N LEU A 99 7.56 -1.03 10.29
CA LEU A 99 7.90 -1.65 9.02
C LEU A 99 6.63 -2.01 8.26
N ALA A 100 6.43 -1.37 7.11
CA ALA A 100 5.44 -1.75 6.14
C ALA A 100 6.05 -2.72 5.11
N TRP A 101 5.26 -3.69 4.64
CA TRP A 101 5.71 -4.68 3.66
C TRP A 101 4.59 -5.08 2.69
N HIS A 102 4.96 -5.44 1.46
CA HIS A 102 4.05 -6.14 0.55
C HIS A 102 4.82 -7.02 -0.45
N CYS A 103 4.10 -7.91 -1.13
CA CYS A 103 4.62 -9.00 -1.98
C CYS A 103 5.43 -8.62 -3.25
N GLY A 104 5.82 -7.36 -3.45
CA GLY A 104 6.55 -6.93 -4.66
C GLY A 104 5.69 -6.25 -5.72
N SER A 105 4.61 -5.59 -5.30
CA SER A 105 3.62 -4.89 -6.13
C SER A 105 3.72 -3.35 -6.07
N ALA A 106 4.69 -2.80 -5.34
CA ALA A 106 4.88 -1.35 -5.24
C ALA A 106 5.37 -0.76 -6.57
N ALA A 107 5.03 0.50 -6.83
CA ALA A 107 5.57 1.26 -7.96
C ALA A 107 7.10 1.35 -7.86
N THR A 108 7.82 1.07 -8.95
CA THR A 108 9.30 1.18 -8.99
C THR A 108 9.79 2.61 -8.76
N ARG A 109 8.95 3.61 -8.99
CA ARG A 109 9.21 5.01 -8.63
C ARG A 109 9.45 5.26 -7.14
N LEU A 110 9.05 4.33 -6.26
CA LEU A 110 9.30 4.42 -4.82
C LEU A 110 10.65 3.80 -4.41
N MET A 111 11.37 3.17 -5.35
CA MET A 111 12.64 2.50 -5.06
C MET A 111 13.70 3.45 -4.50
N ALA A 112 14.45 3.00 -3.50
CA ALA A 112 15.57 3.76 -2.95
C ALA A 112 16.62 4.10 -4.03
N GLN A 113 17.19 5.31 -3.96
CA GLN A 113 18.22 5.74 -4.90
C GLN A 113 19.44 4.80 -4.84
N GLY A 114 19.92 4.38 -6.01
CA GLY A 114 21.06 3.46 -6.12
C GLY A 114 20.72 1.99 -5.84
N ALA A 115 19.48 1.67 -5.44
CA ALA A 115 19.04 0.29 -5.37
C ALA A 115 18.81 -0.30 -6.76
N CYS A 116 18.96 -1.62 -6.87
CA CYS A 116 18.62 -2.39 -8.06
C CYS A 116 17.39 -3.23 -7.76
N ASN A 117 16.37 -3.14 -8.61
CA ASN A 117 15.21 -4.02 -8.50
C ASN A 117 15.56 -5.42 -9.00
N ARG A 118 15.18 -6.45 -8.24
CA ARG A 118 15.34 -7.85 -8.65
C ARG A 118 13.97 -8.44 -8.96
N LEU A 119 13.78 -8.88 -10.19
CA LEU A 119 12.66 -9.76 -10.52
C LEU A 119 12.90 -11.13 -9.88
N GLY A 120 11.95 -11.56 -9.04
CA GLY A 120 12.04 -12.79 -8.26
C GLY A 120 10.71 -13.54 -8.22
N LYS A 121 10.63 -14.55 -7.34
CA LYS A 121 9.43 -15.37 -7.13
C LYS A 121 8.66 -14.91 -5.90
N HIS A 122 7.34 -15.11 -5.92
CA HIS A 122 6.51 -14.83 -4.74
C HIS A 122 6.97 -15.64 -3.53
N ALA A 123 7.12 -14.97 -2.39
CA ALA A 123 7.75 -15.53 -1.21
C ALA A 123 6.87 -16.55 -0.47
N THR A 124 5.56 -16.32 -0.43
CA THR A 124 4.61 -17.08 0.39
C THR A 124 3.71 -18.03 -0.39
N VAL A 125 3.73 -18.00 -1.72
CA VAL A 125 2.93 -18.92 -2.54
C VAL A 125 3.70 -20.22 -2.69
N GLU A 126 3.22 -21.26 -2.02
CA GLU A 126 3.74 -22.62 -2.09
C GLU A 126 2.91 -23.50 -3.05
N GLY A 127 3.57 -24.44 -3.72
CA GLY A 127 2.92 -25.41 -4.62
C GLY A 127 2.89 -25.01 -6.10
N GLY A 128 3.21 -25.97 -6.97
CA GLY A 128 2.92 -25.88 -8.42
C GLY A 128 3.92 -25.15 -9.32
N GLY A 129 5.06 -24.67 -8.81
CA GLY A 129 6.14 -24.07 -9.64
C GLY A 129 5.79 -22.73 -10.31
N LYS A 130 4.58 -22.20 -10.10
CA LYS A 130 4.03 -21.02 -10.77
C LYS A 130 3.93 -19.81 -9.84
N ARG A 131 5.02 -19.51 -9.13
CA ARG A 131 5.08 -18.41 -8.14
C ARG A 131 4.99 -17.01 -8.78
N GLY A 132 5.04 -16.91 -10.12
CA GLY A 132 4.99 -15.65 -10.84
C GLY A 132 6.21 -14.77 -10.64
N VAL A 133 6.07 -13.48 -10.96
CA VAL A 133 7.17 -12.49 -10.96
C VAL A 133 6.86 -11.38 -9.97
N THR A 134 7.70 -11.24 -8.94
CA THR A 134 7.69 -10.11 -7.99
C THR A 134 8.77 -9.09 -8.37
N VAL A 135 8.58 -7.83 -7.98
CA VAL A 135 9.60 -6.77 -8.13
C VAL A 135 10.15 -6.42 -6.76
N ASN A 136 11.33 -6.95 -6.44
CA ASN A 136 11.90 -6.85 -5.10
C ASN A 136 12.87 -5.68 -5.01
N PHE A 137 12.62 -4.74 -4.09
CA PHE A 137 13.49 -3.61 -3.80
C PHE A 137 13.08 -2.92 -2.48
N PRO A 138 14.04 -2.31 -1.75
CA PRO A 138 13.71 -1.43 -0.63
C PRO A 138 13.11 -0.10 -1.13
N ILE A 139 12.14 0.42 -0.40
CA ILE A 139 11.56 1.75 -0.65
C ILE A 139 12.54 2.84 -0.17
N ALA A 140 12.47 4.03 -0.80
CA ALA A 140 13.26 5.19 -0.41
C ALA A 140 13.11 5.51 1.09
N GLY A 141 14.25 5.56 1.77
CA GLY A 141 14.35 5.72 3.23
C GLY A 141 14.50 7.16 3.70
N GLU A 142 13.93 8.13 2.99
CA GLU A 142 13.99 9.55 3.35
C GLU A 142 12.72 10.32 2.95
N GLY A 143 12.47 11.43 3.64
CA GLY A 143 11.36 12.34 3.36
C GLY A 143 10.06 12.03 4.10
N PRO A 144 9.07 12.94 4.01
CA PRO A 144 7.80 12.80 4.72
C PRO A 144 6.98 11.63 4.19
N VAL A 145 6.27 10.95 5.09
CA VAL A 145 5.35 9.85 4.77
C VAL A 145 4.02 10.09 5.45
N THR A 146 2.93 9.82 4.72
CA THR A 146 1.60 9.65 5.30
C THR A 146 1.16 8.22 5.09
N MET A 147 0.76 7.55 6.17
CA MET A 147 0.05 6.27 6.17
C MET A 147 -1.44 6.58 6.30
N ALA A 148 -2.28 5.99 5.46
CA ALA A 148 -3.72 6.22 5.46
C ALA A 148 -4.52 4.93 5.21
N ARG A 149 -5.77 4.93 5.64
CA ARG A 149 -6.75 3.85 5.40
C ARG A 149 -8.16 4.42 5.37
N LEU A 150 -8.84 4.29 4.22
CA LEU A 150 -10.29 4.33 4.17
C LEU A 150 -10.82 2.96 4.62
N GLY A 151 -11.81 2.94 5.49
CA GLY A 151 -12.46 1.73 5.94
C GLY A 151 -13.86 2.00 6.46
N VAL A 152 -14.42 1.04 7.18
CA VAL A 152 -15.73 1.17 7.83
C VAL A 152 -15.52 1.20 9.34
N GLY A 153 -16.08 2.23 9.97
CA GLY A 153 -16.14 2.38 11.42
C GLY A 153 -17.58 2.27 11.95
N PRO A 154 -17.77 2.40 13.28
CA PRO A 154 -19.09 2.29 13.90
C PRO A 154 -20.11 3.33 13.41
N ARG A 155 -19.63 4.48 12.90
CA ARG A 155 -20.48 5.59 12.42
C ARG A 155 -20.59 5.66 10.89
N GLY A 156 -20.09 4.65 10.17
CA GLY A 156 -20.08 4.63 8.71
C GLY A 156 -18.66 4.64 8.15
N MET A 157 -18.45 5.32 7.02
CA MET A 157 -17.12 5.39 6.41
C MET A 157 -16.14 6.19 7.27
N ARG A 158 -14.92 5.68 7.38
CA ARG A 158 -13.89 6.21 8.28
C ARG A 158 -12.58 6.36 7.54
N LEU A 159 -11.88 7.46 7.80
CA LEU A 159 -10.54 7.75 7.29
C LEU A 159 -9.55 7.80 8.46
N PHE A 160 -8.66 6.81 8.50
CA PHE A 160 -7.51 6.77 9.39
C PHE A 160 -6.28 7.35 8.69
N PHE A 161 -5.45 8.08 9.42
CA PHE A 161 -4.12 8.46 8.96
C PHE A 161 -3.14 8.79 10.09
N ALA A 162 -1.86 8.63 9.76
CA ALA A 162 -0.72 8.98 10.61
C ALA A 162 0.44 9.49 9.75
N GLY A 163 1.21 10.43 10.27
CA GLY A 163 2.39 11.00 9.64
C GLY A 163 3.69 10.45 10.20
N GLY A 164 4.76 10.63 9.44
CA GLY A 164 6.10 10.26 9.86
C GLY A 164 7.15 10.63 8.81
N GLN A 165 8.35 10.10 9.00
CA GLN A 165 9.48 10.23 8.10
C GLN A 165 9.95 8.84 7.66
N ALA A 166 10.16 8.65 6.36
CA ALA A 166 10.83 7.46 5.88
C ALA A 166 12.25 7.41 6.45
N VAL A 167 12.67 6.21 6.83
CA VAL A 167 14.02 5.93 7.34
C VAL A 167 14.62 4.76 6.57
N PRO A 168 15.96 4.63 6.49
CA PRO A 168 16.58 3.51 5.80
C PRO A 168 16.09 2.16 6.33
N THR A 169 15.50 1.36 5.44
CA THR A 169 14.96 0.05 5.81
C THR A 169 16.08 -0.93 6.13
N ARG A 170 16.00 -1.52 7.33
CA ARG A 170 16.97 -2.51 7.82
C ARG A 170 16.57 -3.95 7.48
N ALA A 171 15.28 -4.18 7.22
CA ALA A 171 14.77 -5.51 6.90
C ALA A 171 15.10 -5.90 5.45
N ASN A 172 15.67 -7.09 5.28
CA ASN A 172 15.92 -7.67 3.96
C ASN A 172 14.87 -8.75 3.67
N LEU A 173 13.69 -8.32 3.23
CA LEU A 173 12.57 -9.21 2.91
C LEU A 173 12.35 -9.25 1.39
N PRO A 174 11.97 -10.41 0.82
CA PRO A 174 11.48 -10.46 -0.56
C PRO A 174 10.21 -9.60 -0.68
N GLY A 175 10.08 -8.84 -1.76
CA GLY A 175 9.01 -7.88 -1.98
C GLY A 175 9.48 -6.43 -1.80
N ASN A 176 8.58 -5.61 -1.26
CA ASN A 176 8.84 -4.20 -0.98
C ASN A 176 8.72 -3.97 0.52
N SER A 177 9.68 -3.27 1.09
CA SER A 177 9.71 -2.92 2.51
C SER A 177 9.90 -1.42 2.67
N TRP A 178 9.12 -0.80 3.55
CA TRP A 178 9.20 0.63 3.85
C TRP A 178 9.24 0.84 5.35
N SER A 179 10.35 1.38 5.85
CA SER A 179 10.48 1.75 7.26
C SER A 179 10.11 3.20 7.47
N VAL A 180 9.29 3.45 8.49
CA VAL A 180 8.78 4.79 8.81
C VAL A 180 8.99 5.04 10.29
N ARG A 181 9.58 6.18 10.64
CA ARG A 181 9.55 6.73 11.99
C ARG A 181 8.34 7.63 12.11
N PHE A 182 7.39 7.27 12.97
CA PHE A 182 6.12 7.99 13.08
C PHE A 182 6.27 9.26 13.94
N ASP A 183 5.42 10.25 13.68
CA ASP A 183 5.39 11.49 14.46
C ASP A 183 4.78 11.22 15.86
N ALA A 184 3.67 10.49 15.91
CA ALA A 184 3.11 9.96 17.15
C ALA A 184 3.93 8.77 17.70
N PRO A 185 3.85 8.48 19.02
CA PRO A 185 4.40 7.24 19.58
C PRO A 185 3.85 6.01 18.84
N ILE A 186 4.72 5.13 18.36
CA ILE A 186 4.37 3.94 17.57
C ILE A 186 3.39 3.03 18.32
N ARG A 187 3.51 3.01 19.64
CA ARG A 187 2.56 2.31 20.50
C ARG A 187 1.14 2.85 20.38
N ARG A 188 0.96 4.16 20.30
CA ARG A 188 -0.35 4.78 20.04
C ARG A 188 -0.89 4.37 18.67
N LEU A 189 -0.04 4.34 17.65
CA LEU A 189 -0.43 3.90 16.31
C LEU A 189 -1.00 2.47 16.35
N VAL A 190 -0.27 1.54 16.98
CA VAL A 190 -0.67 0.14 17.12
C VAL A 190 -1.93 -0.02 17.96
N GLU A 191 -2.01 0.67 19.10
CA GLU A 191 -3.20 0.68 19.96
C GLU A 191 -4.43 1.22 19.21
N THR A 192 -4.25 2.23 18.35
CA THR A 192 -5.33 2.73 17.49
C THR A 192 -5.73 1.68 16.46
N ILE A 193 -4.78 1.08 15.74
CA ILE A 193 -5.06 0.06 14.72
C ILE A 193 -5.84 -1.13 15.31
N ILE A 194 -5.36 -1.67 16.43
CA ILE A 194 -5.97 -2.84 17.07
C ILE A 194 -7.28 -2.46 17.78
N GLY A 195 -7.27 -1.38 18.56
CA GLY A 195 -8.40 -0.96 19.39
C GLY A 195 -9.60 -0.50 18.57
N GLU A 196 -9.37 0.14 17.43
CA GLU A 196 -10.40 0.64 16.53
C GLU A 196 -10.81 -0.36 15.44
N GLY A 197 -10.20 -1.56 15.43
CA GLY A 197 -10.48 -2.64 14.49
C GLY A 197 -10.20 -2.28 13.04
N LEU A 198 -9.08 -1.60 12.76
CA LEU A 198 -8.68 -1.25 11.40
C LEU A 198 -8.22 -2.50 10.62
N GLU A 199 -8.43 -2.47 9.31
CA GLU A 199 -7.89 -3.51 8.44
C GLU A 199 -6.36 -3.48 8.43
N HIS A 200 -5.74 -4.64 8.17
CA HIS A 200 -4.28 -4.78 8.22
C HIS A 200 -3.55 -4.01 7.11
N HIS A 201 -4.21 -3.81 5.96
CA HIS A 201 -3.66 -3.08 4.84
C HIS A 201 -3.83 -1.57 4.97
N THR A 202 -2.77 -0.83 4.67
CA THR A 202 -2.78 0.63 4.56
C THR A 202 -2.12 1.10 3.27
N ALA A 203 -2.35 2.36 2.90
CA ALA A 203 -1.63 3.03 1.82
C ALA A 203 -0.61 3.99 2.41
N LEU A 204 0.65 3.88 1.99
CA LEU A 204 1.72 4.81 2.34
C LEU A 204 2.10 5.64 1.13
N VAL A 205 2.30 6.94 1.32
CA VAL A 205 2.73 7.85 0.27
C VAL A 205 3.85 8.75 0.78
N GLN A 206 4.86 9.01 -0.07
CA GLN A 206 6.01 9.84 0.28
C GLN A 206 5.65 11.33 0.14
N ALA A 207 4.72 11.79 0.98
CA ALA A 207 4.30 13.17 1.14
C ALA A 207 3.59 13.33 2.50
N ASP A 208 3.62 14.53 3.07
CA ASP A 208 2.70 14.88 4.17
C ASP A 208 1.42 15.44 3.55
N ILE A 209 0.34 14.66 3.58
CA ILE A 209 -0.97 15.03 3.03
C ILE A 209 -2.04 15.08 4.13
N ARG A 210 -1.66 15.10 5.40
CA ARG A 210 -2.60 14.98 6.53
C ARG A 210 -3.63 16.11 6.56
N ASP A 211 -3.22 17.35 6.29
CA ASP A 211 -4.14 18.48 6.23
C ASP A 211 -5.16 18.36 5.10
N ASP A 212 -4.77 17.79 3.97
CA ASP A 212 -5.67 17.52 2.86
C ASP A 212 -6.60 16.34 3.16
N LEU A 213 -6.11 15.29 3.83
CA LEU A 213 -6.96 14.20 4.32
C LEU A 213 -8.00 14.69 5.33
N ARG A 214 -7.64 15.61 6.24
CA ARG A 214 -8.60 16.27 7.15
C ARG A 214 -9.67 17.05 6.36
N ARG A 215 -9.31 17.69 5.23
CA ARG A 215 -10.27 18.41 4.37
C ARG A 215 -11.20 17.43 3.64
N VAL A 216 -10.64 16.37 3.06
CA VAL A 216 -11.40 15.29 2.40
C VAL A 216 -12.40 14.67 3.35
N ALA A 217 -11.96 14.32 4.57
CA ALA A 217 -12.84 13.76 5.59
C ALA A 217 -14.01 14.69 5.93
N ARG A 218 -13.76 16.00 6.07
CA ARG A 218 -14.83 16.98 6.31
C ARG A 218 -15.78 17.13 5.12
N TRP A 219 -15.28 17.14 3.89
CA TRP A 219 -16.12 17.30 2.70
C TRP A 219 -17.01 16.08 2.44
N LEU A 220 -16.52 14.89 2.82
CA LEU A 220 -17.21 13.62 2.60
C LEU A 220 -17.91 13.10 3.86
N ASP A 221 -17.94 13.89 4.94
CA ASP A 221 -18.51 13.53 6.24
C ASP A 221 -18.00 12.17 6.79
N LEU A 222 -16.68 11.95 6.67
CA LEU A 222 -16.03 10.72 7.13
C LEU A 222 -15.67 10.84 8.61
N GLU A 223 -15.91 9.76 9.35
CA GLU A 223 -15.30 9.59 10.66
C GLU A 223 -13.77 9.66 10.51
N THR A 224 -13.09 10.38 11.39
CA THR A 224 -11.64 10.60 11.28
C THR A 224 -10.91 9.98 12.46
N LEU A 225 -9.89 9.17 12.17
CA LEU A 225 -8.90 8.70 13.13
C LEU A 225 -7.53 9.28 12.78
N ASP A 226 -7.25 10.44 13.36
CA ASP A 226 -5.99 11.16 13.20
C ASP A 226 -5.08 10.85 14.39
N VAL A 227 -4.06 10.02 14.16
CA VAL A 227 -3.19 9.50 15.24
C VAL A 227 -2.32 10.60 15.85
N ASP A 228 -2.00 11.63 15.05
CA ASP A 228 -1.09 12.71 15.42
C ASP A 228 -1.80 13.86 16.17
N ALA A 229 -3.14 13.87 16.21
CA ALA A 229 -3.88 14.86 16.95
C ALA A 229 -3.66 14.73 18.48
N CYS A 230 -3.40 15.84 19.17
CA CYS A 230 -3.33 15.88 20.63
C CYS A 230 -4.73 15.77 21.25
N GLY A 231 -5.09 14.60 21.78
CA GLY A 231 -6.29 14.37 22.60
C GLY A 231 -6.76 12.91 22.53
N PRO A 232 -7.65 12.46 23.44
CA PRO A 232 -8.37 11.21 23.20
C PRO A 232 -9.16 11.36 21.90
N SER A 233 -9.00 10.43 20.98
CA SER A 233 -9.61 10.41 19.65
C SER A 233 -11.12 10.18 19.73
N LEU A 234 -11.89 11.14 20.23
CA LEU A 234 -13.35 11.12 20.16
C LEU A 234 -13.88 12.54 19.99
N THR A 235 -13.96 13.00 18.74
CA THR A 235 -14.92 14.05 18.36
C THR A 235 -16.33 13.43 18.38
N GLY A 236 -16.87 13.31 19.58
CA GLY A 236 -18.30 13.14 19.84
C GLY A 236 -18.83 14.48 20.36
N LYS A 237 -19.45 15.27 19.48
CA LYS A 237 -20.26 16.41 19.90
C LYS A 237 -21.35 15.88 20.84
N GLY A 238 -21.52 16.55 21.97
CA GLY A 238 -22.63 16.30 22.88
C GLY A 238 -23.97 16.46 22.16
N PHE A 239 -24.91 15.61 22.56
CA PHE A 239 -26.32 15.95 22.69
C PHE A 239 -26.65 15.96 24.18
#